data_AF-A0A2C9V4N8-F1
#
_entry.id   AF-A0A2C9V4N8-F1
#
_cell.length_a   1.000
_cell.length_b   1.000
_cell.length_c   1.000
_cell.angle_alpha   90.00
_cell.angle_beta   90.00
_cell.angle_gamma   90.00
#
_symmetry.space_group_name_H-M   'P 1'
#
loop_
_entity.id
_entity.type
_entity.pdbx_description
1 polymer ?
#
loop_
_entity_poly.entity_id
_entity_poly.type
_entity_poly.pdbx_seq_one_letter_code
_entity_poly.pdbx_strand_id
1 'polypeptide(L)'
;FESAKEVWNKLEGTNQINESKANLLVRDFELFEMKSCETIAEISTRFTDLVNLLKALEKSFEEAELVKNILRSLSKTCEVKTTVIFDIKVFTKYTYDELIGSLIVHEMVLKKEIIEKRKRQE
;
A
#
# COMPACT_ATOMS: atom_id res chain seq x y z
N PHE A 1 1.28 31.04 35.03
CA PHE A 1 2.35 30.05 34.81
C PHE A 1 1.69 28.68 34.88
N GLU A 2 1.52 27.98 33.75
CA GLU A 2 1.17 26.55 33.79
C GLU A 2 2.28 25.84 34.58
N SER A 3 1.90 24.96 35.52
CA SER A 3 2.92 24.25 36.29
C SER A 3 3.63 23.23 35.40
N ALA A 4 4.90 22.91 35.70
CA ALA A 4 5.64 21.87 34.96
C ALA A 4 4.88 20.54 34.88
N LYS A 5 4.03 20.25 35.87
CA LYS A 5 3.15 19.06 35.90
C LYS A 5 2.01 19.13 34.88
N GLU A 6 1.44 20.31 34.62
CA GLU A 6 0.38 20.48 33.62
C GLU A 6 0.95 20.38 32.20
N VAL A 7 2.11 21.00 31.96
CA VAL A 7 2.83 20.88 30.67
C VAL A 7 3.22 19.41 30.43
N TRP A 8 3.72 18.72 31.44
CA TRP A 8 4.07 17.30 31.36
C TRP A 8 2.85 16.42 31.08
N ASN A 9 1.76 16.56 31.83
CA ASN A 9 0.54 15.78 31.60
C ASN A 9 -0.05 15.99 30.20
N LYS A 10 0.03 17.22 29.66
CA LYS A 10 -0.43 17.56 28.32
C LYS A 10 0.46 16.95 27.23
N LEU A 11 1.78 16.93 27.45
CA LEU A 11 2.75 16.25 26.58
C LEU A 11 2.55 14.73 26.61
N GLU A 12 2.40 14.15 27.80
CA GLU A 12 2.20 12.71 27.99
C GLU A 12 0.90 12.22 27.36
N GLY A 13 -0.20 12.98 27.52
CA GLY A 13 -1.46 12.70 26.82
C GLY A 13 -1.34 12.82 25.29
N THR A 14 -0.57 13.79 24.80
CA THR A 14 -0.33 13.96 23.34
C THR A 14 0.51 12.80 22.78
N ASN A 15 1.54 12.38 23.52
CA ASN A 15 2.40 11.26 23.14
C ASN A 15 1.61 9.94 23.10
N GLN A 16 0.75 9.69 24.10
CA GLN A 16 -0.06 8.48 24.17
C GLN A 16 -1.13 8.41 23.05
N ILE A 17 -1.70 9.56 22.68
CA ILE A 17 -2.59 9.67 21.52
C ILE A 17 -1.84 9.41 20.21
N ASN A 18 -0.63 9.97 20.06
CA ASN A 18 0.19 9.79 18.87
C ASN A 18 0.64 8.34 18.71
N GLU A 19 1.01 7.67 19.81
CA GLU A 19 1.36 6.25 19.82
C GLU A 19 0.16 5.37 19.47
N SER A 20 -1.03 5.68 20.02
CA SER A 20 -2.26 4.95 19.69
C SER A 20 -2.63 5.08 18.19
N LYS A 21 -2.48 6.28 17.62
CA LYS A 21 -2.67 6.53 16.18
C LYS A 21 -1.65 5.79 15.33
N ALA A 22 -0.38 5.80 15.73
CA ALA A 22 0.68 5.07 15.03
C ALA A 22 0.39 3.57 15.02
N ASN A 23 -0.02 3.00 16.15
CA ASN A 23 -0.37 1.58 16.25
C ASN A 23 -1.56 1.20 15.36
N LEU A 24 -2.57 2.08 15.24
CA LEU A 24 -3.69 1.86 14.34
C LEU A 24 -3.24 1.86 12.87
N LEU A 25 -2.43 2.84 12.47
CA LEU A 25 -1.90 2.92 11.10
C LEU A 25 -0.97 1.74 10.76
N VAL A 26 -0.21 1.23 11.74
CA VAL A 26 0.61 0.02 11.56
C VAL A 26 -0.30 -1.18 11.29
N ARG A 27 -1.42 -1.31 12.01
CA ARG A 27 -2.41 -2.35 11.70
C ARG A 27 -3.02 -2.18 10.31
N ASP A 28 -3.37 -0.95 9.93
CA ASP A 28 -3.90 -0.67 8.59
C ASP A 28 -2.86 -1.02 7.50
N PHE A 29 -1.57 -0.86 7.79
CA PHE A 29 -0.49 -1.30 6.92
C PHE A 29 -0.42 -2.82 6.84
N GLU A 30 -0.38 -3.54 7.96
CA GLU A 30 -0.33 -5.02 7.98
C GLU A 30 -1.57 -5.67 7.34
N LEU A 31 -2.73 -5.04 7.49
CA LEU A 31 -4.01 -5.48 6.96
C LEU A 31 -4.34 -4.83 5.62
N PHE A 32 -3.40 -4.10 5.01
CA PHE A 32 -3.65 -3.40 3.76
C PHE A 32 -4.05 -4.39 2.68
N GLU A 33 -5.21 -4.16 2.07
CA GLU A 33 -5.79 -5.01 1.04
C GLU A 33 -6.35 -4.13 -0.07
N MET A 34 -6.29 -4.62 -1.30
CA MET A 34 -6.89 -3.96 -2.45
C MET A 34 -8.42 -4.04 -2.36
N LYS A 35 -9.13 -2.95 -2.64
CA LYS A 35 -10.60 -2.97 -2.68
C LYS A 35 -11.10 -3.54 -4.00
N SER A 36 -12.36 -3.96 -4.03
CA SER A 36 -13.02 -4.38 -5.27
C SER A 36 -13.01 -3.25 -6.30
N CYS A 37 -12.61 -3.57 -7.53
CA CYS A 37 -12.52 -2.64 -8.65
C CYS A 37 -11.50 -1.49 -8.52
N GLU A 38 -10.63 -1.48 -7.51
CA GLU A 38 -9.48 -0.56 -7.53
C GLU A 38 -8.55 -0.91 -8.70
N THR A 39 -7.89 0.10 -9.26
CA THR A 39 -6.80 -0.05 -10.22
C THR A 39 -5.45 -0.07 -9.48
N ILE A 40 -4.38 -0.54 -10.15
CA ILE A 40 -3.02 -0.50 -9.59
C ILE A 40 -2.59 0.92 -9.17
N ALA A 41 -2.98 1.94 -9.93
CA ALA A 41 -2.65 3.33 -9.60
C ALA A 41 -3.38 3.82 -8.33
N GLU A 42 -4.65 3.47 -8.16
CA GLU A 42 -5.45 3.86 -6.99
C GLU A 42 -4.94 3.19 -5.71
N ILE A 43 -4.65 1.88 -5.76
CA ILE A 43 -4.07 1.18 -4.61
C ILE A 43 -2.67 1.71 -4.27
N SER A 44 -1.83 2.00 -5.26
CA SER A 44 -0.50 2.58 -5.03
C SER A 44 -0.59 3.95 -4.35
N THR A 45 -1.51 4.81 -4.79
CA THR A 45 -1.74 6.12 -4.17
C THR A 45 -2.13 5.97 -2.69
N ARG A 46 -3.13 5.13 -2.40
CA ARG A 46 -3.59 4.86 -1.03
C ARG A 46 -2.50 4.25 -0.15
N PHE A 47 -1.66 3.40 -0.73
CA PHE A 47 -0.53 2.79 -0.02
C PHE A 47 0.54 3.83 0.31
N THR A 48 0.92 4.67 -0.66
CA THR A 48 1.89 5.76 -0.46
C THR A 48 1.40 6.76 0.59
N ASP A 49 0.10 7.12 0.57
CA ASP A 49 -0.49 7.99 1.59
C ASP A 49 -0.37 7.38 3.00
N LEU A 50 -0.65 6.08 3.14
CA LEU A 50 -0.49 5.37 4.41
C LEU A 50 0.96 5.36 4.91
N VAL A 51 1.92 5.07 4.02
CA VAL A 51 3.36 5.08 4.34
C VAL A 51 3.81 6.48 4.75
N ASN A 52 3.33 7.53 4.08
CA ASN A 52 3.63 8.92 4.42
C ASN A 52 3.09 9.31 5.81
N LEU A 53 1.87 8.88 6.16
CA LEU A 53 1.30 9.08 7.49
C LEU A 53 2.12 8.37 8.58
N LEU A 54 2.55 7.15 8.33
CA LEU A 54 3.42 6.39 9.24
C LEU A 54 4.77 7.08 9.43
N LYS A 55 5.37 7.56 8.34
CA LYS A 55 6.63 8.30 8.36
C LYS A 55 6.52 9.60 9.17
N ALA A 56 5.38 10.29 9.09
CA ALA A 56 5.10 11.49 9.91
C ALA A 56 4.99 11.18 11.42
N LEU A 57 4.72 9.94 11.78
CA LEU A 57 4.72 9.43 13.17
C LEU A 57 6.01 8.68 13.53
N GLU A 58 7.10 8.94 12.80
CA GLU A 58 8.42 8.31 13.00
C GLU A 58 8.41 6.78 12.87
N LYS A 59 7.41 6.21 12.19
CA LYS A 59 7.37 4.80 11.79
C LYS A 59 7.80 4.69 10.33
N SER A 60 8.94 4.04 10.10
CA SER A 60 9.45 3.77 8.76
C SER A 60 9.54 2.27 8.53
N PHE A 61 9.43 1.87 7.27
CA PHE A 61 9.48 0.48 6.81
C PHE A 61 10.55 0.36 5.75
N GLU A 62 11.16 -0.81 5.68
CA GLU A 62 12.12 -1.10 4.62
C GLU A 62 11.43 -1.25 3.27
N GLU A 63 12.14 -0.95 2.19
CA GLU A 63 11.64 -1.09 0.82
C GLU A 63 11.09 -2.50 0.56
N ALA A 64 11.78 -3.52 1.07
CA ALA A 64 11.37 -4.91 0.97
C ALA A 64 10.03 -5.19 1.67
N GLU A 65 9.76 -4.52 2.79
CA GLU A 65 8.48 -4.62 3.50
C GLU A 65 7.37 -3.95 2.71
N LEU A 66 7.63 -2.77 2.13
CA LEU A 66 6.68 -2.06 1.28
C LEU A 66 6.26 -2.92 0.08
N VAL A 67 7.25 -3.46 -0.64
CA VAL A 67 7.07 -4.36 -1.79
C VAL A 67 6.30 -5.62 -1.40
N LYS A 68 6.69 -6.27 -0.30
CA LYS A 68 5.99 -7.47 0.18
C LYS A 68 4.54 -7.17 0.53
N ASN A 69 4.28 -6.01 1.12
CA ASN A 69 2.96 -5.65 1.58
C ASN A 69 2.00 -5.35 0.43
N ILE A 70 2.45 -4.61 -0.59
CA ILE A 70 1.65 -4.33 -1.79
C ILE A 70 1.43 -5.59 -2.64
N LEU A 71 2.42 -6.48 -2.76
CA LEU A 71 2.23 -7.76 -3.46
C LEU A 71 1.19 -8.65 -2.75
N ARG A 72 1.22 -8.70 -1.41
CA ARG A 72 0.24 -9.42 -0.60
C ARG A 72 -1.17 -8.87 -0.79
N SER A 73 -1.33 -7.54 -0.85
CA SER A 73 -2.64 -6.90 -0.99
C SER A 73 -3.28 -7.16 -2.35
N LEU A 74 -2.46 -7.26 -3.41
CA LEU A 74 -2.89 -7.61 -4.77
C LEU A 74 -3.24 -9.10 -4.92
N SER A 75 -2.50 -9.98 -4.23
CA SER A 75 -2.71 -11.43 -4.32
C SER A 75 -4.03 -11.91 -3.70
N LYS A 76 -4.62 -11.15 -2.76
CA LYS A 76 -5.79 -11.59 -1.97
C LYS A 76 -7.15 -11.32 -2.62
N THR A 77 -7.25 -10.37 -3.54
CA THR A 77 -8.54 -9.86 -4.03
C THR A 77 -8.75 -10.02 -5.53
N CYS A 78 -7.67 -10.26 -6.30
CA CYS A 78 -7.77 -10.59 -7.71
C CYS A 78 -8.17 -12.07 -7.90
N GLU A 79 -9.42 -12.43 -7.62
CA GLU A 79 -9.95 -13.75 -7.99
C GLU A 79 -10.16 -13.94 -9.51
N VAL A 80 -9.93 -12.92 -10.34
CA VAL A 80 -10.21 -13.01 -11.78
C VAL A 80 -9.10 -12.33 -12.59
N LYS A 81 -8.28 -13.14 -13.26
CA LYS A 81 -7.29 -12.79 -14.31
C LYS A 81 -5.87 -12.35 -13.90
N THR A 82 -5.29 -12.98 -12.88
CA THR A 82 -3.84 -12.96 -12.63
C THR A 82 -3.24 -14.36 -12.82
N THR A 83 -3.63 -15.06 -13.89
CA THR A 83 -3.02 -16.35 -14.27
C THR A 83 -1.59 -16.22 -14.79
N VAL A 84 -1.02 -15.01 -14.79
CA VAL A 84 0.40 -14.76 -15.05
C VAL A 84 1.09 -14.51 -13.71
N ILE A 85 1.40 -15.61 -13.02
CA ILE A 85 2.72 -15.83 -12.42
C ILE A 85 3.34 -14.56 -11.82
N PHE A 86 2.81 -14.11 -10.70
CA PHE A 86 3.60 -13.31 -9.77
C PHE A 86 4.59 -14.25 -9.09
N ASP A 87 5.71 -14.54 -9.73
CA ASP A 87 6.81 -15.19 -9.03
C ASP A 87 7.36 -14.17 -8.03
N ILE A 88 6.86 -14.23 -6.79
CA ILE A 88 7.21 -13.33 -5.68
C ILE A 88 8.75 -13.22 -5.56
N LYS A 89 9.49 -14.27 -5.96
CA LYS A 89 10.95 -14.30 -6.00
C LYS A 89 11.56 -13.26 -6.93
N VAL A 90 10.94 -12.93 -8.07
CA VAL A 90 11.47 -11.95 -9.05
C VAL A 90 11.40 -10.54 -8.48
N PHE A 91 10.33 -10.21 -7.75
CA PHE A 91 10.09 -8.85 -7.25
C PHE A 91 10.80 -8.53 -5.93
N THR A 92 11.41 -9.52 -5.26
CA THR A 92 12.25 -9.26 -4.07
C THR A 92 13.47 -8.35 -4.34
N LYS A 93 13.82 -8.15 -5.62
CA LYS A 93 14.92 -7.28 -6.06
C LYS A 93 14.47 -5.92 -6.61
N TYR A 94 13.16 -5.71 -6.73
CA TYR A 94 12.62 -4.47 -7.30
C TYR A 94 12.45 -3.43 -6.21
N THR A 95 12.65 -2.16 -6.56
CA THR A 95 12.14 -1.05 -5.76
C THR A 95 10.61 -0.98 -5.90
N TYR A 96 9.95 -0.34 -4.94
CA TYR A 96 8.51 -0.07 -4.94
C TYR A 96 8.10 0.64 -6.23
N ASP A 97 8.83 1.68 -6.63
CA ASP A 97 8.51 2.46 -7.84
C ASP A 97 8.62 1.61 -9.12
N GLU A 98 9.68 0.79 -9.24
CA GLU A 98 9.84 -0.12 -10.38
C GLU A 98 8.73 -1.18 -10.43
N LEU A 99 8.36 -1.72 -9.27
CA LEU A 99 7.27 -2.69 -9.15
C LEU A 99 5.94 -2.06 -9.61
N ILE A 100 5.59 -0.89 -9.06
CA ILE A 100 4.35 -0.19 -9.42
C ILE A 100 4.33 0.14 -10.92
N GLY A 101 5.45 0.65 -11.46
CA GLY A 101 5.58 0.93 -12.89
C GLY A 101 5.32 -0.32 -13.75
N SER A 102 5.94 -1.45 -13.40
CA SER A 102 5.74 -2.73 -14.08
C SER A 102 4.29 -3.22 -14.01
N LEU A 103 3.65 -3.09 -12.84
CA LEU A 103 2.26 -3.49 -12.63
C LEU A 103 1.28 -2.66 -13.46
N ILE A 104 1.49 -1.34 -13.54
CA ILE A 104 0.65 -0.43 -14.35
C ILE A 104 0.75 -0.81 -15.83
N VAL A 105 1.96 -1.02 -16.34
CA VAL A 105 2.16 -1.42 -17.75
C VAL A 105 1.44 -2.74 -18.05
N HIS A 106 1.56 -3.73 -17.16
CA HIS A 106 0.89 -5.01 -17.32
C HIS A 106 -0.65 -4.87 -17.31
N GLU A 107 -1.21 -4.07 -16.40
CA GLU A 107 -2.64 -3.77 -16.35
C GLU A 107 -3.13 -3.10 -17.66
N MET A 108 -2.35 -2.16 -18.21
CA MET A 108 -2.67 -1.49 -19.47
C MET A 108 -2.67 -2.45 -20.67
N VAL A 109 -1.69 -3.35 -20.75
CA VAL A 109 -1.60 -4.35 -21.83
C VAL A 109 -2.79 -5.30 -21.78
N LEU A 110 -3.13 -5.83 -20.58
CA LEU A 110 -4.29 -6.70 -20.40
C LEU A 110 -5.60 -5.99 -20.78
N LYS A 111 -5.79 -4.74 -20.37
CA LYS A 111 -6.96 -3.94 -20.76
C LYS A 111 -7.06 -3.79 -22.28
N LYS A 112 -5.95 -3.50 -22.96
CA LYS A 112 -5.90 -3.41 -24.44
C LYS A 112 -6.28 -4.73 -25.10
N GLU A 113 -5.74 -5.86 -24.65
CA GLU A 113 -6.06 -7.17 -25.23
C GLU A 113 -7.54 -7.54 -25.07
N ILE A 114 -8.15 -7.20 -23.93
CA ILE A 114 -9.58 -7.43 -23.69
C ILE A 114 -10.42 -6.58 -24.64
N ILE A 115 -10.07 -5.31 -24.83
CA ILE A 115 -10.76 -4.40 -25.75
C ILE A 115 -10.65 -4.91 -27.20
N GLU A 116 -9.45 -5.30 -27.64
CA GLU A 116 -9.23 -5.81 -29.00
C GLU A 116 -9.89 -7.17 -29.24
N LYS A 117 -10.03 -8.03 -28.21
CA LYS A 117 -10.83 -9.26 -28.32
C LYS A 117 -12.32 -8.96 -28.46
N ARG A 118 -12.85 -7.95 -27.77
CA ARG A 118 -14.27 -7.54 -27.91
C ARG A 118 -14.57 -6.97 -29.30
N LYS A 119 -13.70 -6.09 -29.82
CA LYS A 119 -13.84 -5.54 -31.19
C LYS A 119 -13.78 -6.58 -32.30
N ARG A 120 -13.11 -7.72 -32.08
CA ARG A 120 -13.06 -8.83 -33.05
C ARG A 120 -14.28 -9.76 -32.97
N GLN A 121 -15.12 -9.60 -31.95
CA GLN A 121 -16.35 -10.38 -31.73
C GLN A 121 -17.62 -9.56 -32.04
N GLU A 122 -17.47 -8.28 -32.39
CA GLU A 122 -18.50 -7.39 -32.94
C GLU A 122 -18.32 -7.25 -34.45
#